data_AF-A0A972JGP9-F1
#
_entry.id   AF-A0A972JGP9-F1
#
_cell.length_a   1.000
_cell.length_b   1.000
_cell.length_c   1.000
_cell.angle_alpha   90.00
_cell.angle_beta   90.00
_cell.angle_gamma   90.00
#
_symmetry.space_group_name_H-M   'P 1'
#
loop_
_entity.id
_entity.type
_entity.pdbx_description
1 polymer ?
#
loop_
_entity_poly.entity_id
_entity_poly.type
_entity_poly.pdbx_seq_one_letter_code
_entity_poly.pdbx_strand_id
1 'polypeptide(L)' 'MKTKHALFILIAGICLDFPGAMMKIMHYPYAHEVLFAAMVIKIVGFVLLTYKVVKNPKVREFFNS' A
#
# COMPACT_ATOMS: atom_id res chain seq x y z
N MET A 1 -2.74 16.00 1.68
CA MET A 1 -3.24 14.62 1.95
C MET A 1 -3.50 14.45 3.43
N LYS A 2 -4.71 14.07 3.89
CA LYS A 2 -4.91 13.62 5.29
C LYS A 2 -4.32 12.21 5.47
N THR A 3 -4.07 11.73 6.69
CA THR A 3 -3.58 10.34 6.92
C THR A 3 -4.49 9.30 6.27
N LYS A 4 -5.79 9.62 6.24
CA LYS A 4 -6.85 8.87 5.55
C LYS A 4 -6.53 8.56 4.08
N HIS A 5 -5.82 9.44 3.36
CA HIS A 5 -5.54 9.22 1.94
C HIS A 5 -4.41 8.19 1.75
N ALA A 6 -3.39 8.21 2.60
CA ALA A 6 -2.33 7.19 2.57
C ALA A 6 -2.90 5.80 2.93
N LEU A 7 -3.81 5.76 3.91
CA LEU A 7 -4.54 4.55 4.27
C LEU A 7 -5.39 4.04 3.09
N PHE A 8 -6.11 4.94 2.41
CA PHE A 8 -6.94 4.58 1.27
C PHE A 8 -6.12 3.99 0.11
N ILE A 9 -4.95 4.59 -0.20
CA ILE A 9 -4.03 4.07 -1.24
C ILE A 9 -3.54 2.66 -0.88
N LEU A 10 -3.21 2.42 0.38
CA LEU A 10 -2.72 1.12 0.84
C LEU A 10 -3.82 0.05 0.77
N ILE A 11 -5.03 0.39 1.20
CA ILE A 11 -6.20 -0.50 1.09
C ILE A 11 -6.52 -0.78 -0.38
N ALA A 12 -6.50 0.23 -1.25
CA ALA A 12 -6.73 0.05 -2.69
C ALA A 12 -5.69 -0.90 -3.32
N GLY A 13 -4.42 -0.79 -2.93
CA GLY A 13 -3.37 -1.71 -3.36
C GLY A 13 -3.60 -3.16 -2.92
N ILE A 14 -4.10 -3.37 -1.70
CA ILE A 14 -4.49 -4.71 -1.21
C ILE A 14 -5.73 -5.23 -1.98
N CYS A 15 -6.71 -4.38 -2.25
CA CYS A 15 -7.87 -4.78 -3.05
C CYS A 15 -7.50 -5.18 -4.48
N LEU A 16 -6.45 -4.61 -5.05
CA LEU A 16 -5.93 -4.98 -6.38
C LEU A 16 -5.18 -6.32 -6.40
N ASP A 17 -4.72 -6.83 -5.25
CA ASP A 17 -4.11 -8.17 -5.19
C ASP A 17 -5.14 -9.27 -5.51
N PHE A 18 -6.40 -9.11 -5.10
CA PHE A 18 -7.45 -10.10 -5.38
C PHE A 18 -7.64 -10.37 -6.88
N PRO A 19 -7.95 -9.37 -7.72
CA PRO A 19 -8.08 -9.58 -9.16
C PRO A 19 -6.74 -9.98 -9.81
N GLY A 20 -5.61 -9.42 -9.35
CA GLY A 20 -4.29 -9.81 -9.87
C GLY A 20 -3.92 -11.26 -9.59
N ALA A 21 -4.25 -11.77 -8.40
CA ALA A 21 -4.02 -13.15 -8.01
C ALA A 21 -4.96 -14.10 -8.77
N MET A 22 -6.24 -13.71 -8.95
CA MET A 22 -7.17 -14.47 -9.79
C MET A 22 -6.65 -14.58 -11.23
N MET A 23 -6.21 -13.47 -11.83
CA MET A 23 -5.60 -13.48 -13.17
C MET A 23 -4.38 -14.39 -13.25
N LYS A 24 -3.54 -14.42 -12.21
CA LYS A 24 -2.35 -15.28 -12.15
C LYS A 24 -2.72 -16.76 -12.07
N ILE A 25 -3.74 -17.13 -11.31
CA ILE A 25 -4.25 -18.51 -11.23
C ILE A 25 -4.85 -18.93 -12.58
N MET A 26 -5.62 -18.05 -13.22
CA MET A 26 -6.23 -18.28 -14.52
C MET A 26 -5.23 -18.26 -15.69
N HIS A 27 -3.93 -18.07 -15.44
CA HIS A 27 -2.88 -17.93 -16.47
C HIS A 27 -3.18 -16.84 -17.50
N TYR A 28 -3.88 -15.78 -17.08
CA TYR A 28 -4.20 -14.67 -17.97
C TYR A 28 -2.91 -13.93 -18.32
N PRO A 29 -2.72 -13.53 -19.60
CA PRO A 29 -1.62 -12.64 -19.96
C PRO A 29 -1.75 -11.34 -19.15
N TYR A 30 -0.61 -10.73 -18.80
CA TYR A 30 -0.55 -9.50 -18.00
C TYR A 30 -0.79 -9.64 -16.48
N ALA A 31 -1.01 -10.86 -15.97
CA ALA A 31 -1.24 -11.06 -14.53
C ALA A 31 -0.05 -10.64 -13.65
N HIS A 32 1.18 -10.78 -14.15
CA HIS A 32 2.38 -10.37 -13.42
C HIS A 32 2.47 -8.84 -13.29
N GLU A 33 2.08 -8.14 -14.34
CA GLU A 33 2.13 -6.70 -14.49
C GLU A 33 1.09 -6.05 -13.57
N VAL A 34 -0.11 -6.64 -13.49
CA VAL A 34 -1.17 -6.21 -12.56
C VAL A 34 -0.72 -6.39 -11.10
N LEU A 35 -0.13 -7.54 -10.76
CA LEU A 35 0.39 -7.78 -9.41
C LEU A 35 1.58 -6.89 -9.07
N PHE A 36 2.45 -6.61 -10.05
CA PHE A 36 3.56 -5.70 -9.89
C PHE A 36 3.06 -4.26 -9.65
N ALA A 37 2.07 -3.80 -10.40
CA ALA A 37 1.44 -2.50 -10.17
C ALA A 37 0.80 -2.42 -8.77
N ALA A 38 0.08 -3.46 -8.35
CA ALA A 38 -0.49 -3.54 -7.00
C ALA A 38 0.60 -3.47 -5.91
N MET A 39 1.72 -4.15 -6.11
CA MET A 39 2.89 -4.08 -5.23
C MET A 39 3.46 -2.66 -5.14
N VAL A 40 3.66 -1.97 -6.26
CA VAL A 40 4.17 -0.60 -6.28
C VAL A 40 3.22 0.34 -5.52
N ILE A 41 1.90 0.23 -5.75
CA ILE A 41 0.90 1.03 -5.04
C ILE A 41 0.94 0.79 -3.53
N LYS A 42 1.07 -0.48 -3.10
CA LYS A 42 1.20 -0.82 -1.67
C LYS A 42 2.47 -0.22 -1.06
N ILE A 43 3.61 -0.32 -1.74
CA ILE A 43 4.88 0.24 -1.26
C ILE A 43 4.77 1.76 -1.10
N VAL A 44 4.24 2.45 -2.11
CA VAL A 44 4.04 3.91 -2.07
C VAL A 44 3.08 4.29 -0.93
N GLY A 45 1.96 3.57 -0.80
CA GLY A 45 1.00 3.77 0.29
C GLY A 45 1.64 3.56 1.67
N PHE A 46 2.44 2.50 1.82
CA PHE A 46 3.13 2.18 3.07
C PHE A 46 4.19 3.23 3.43
N VAL A 47 5.04 3.63 2.48
CA VAL A 47 6.05 4.67 2.70
C VAL A 47 5.40 6.00 3.09
N LEU A 48 4.33 6.41 2.40
CA LEU A 48 3.58 7.62 2.74
C LEU A 48 2.92 7.56 4.12
N LEU A 49 2.41 6.40 4.50
CA LEU A 49 1.80 6.18 5.81
C LEU A 49 2.87 6.24 6.90
N THR A 50 3.98 5.52 6.75
CA THR A 50 5.10 5.49 7.68
C THR A 50 5.72 6.87 7.87
N TYR A 51 6.03 7.58 6.78
CA TYR A 51 6.55 8.96 6.85
C TYR A 51 5.64 9.86 7.68
N LYS A 52 4.33 9.71 7.50
CA LYS A 52 3.34 10.53 8.20
C LYS A 52 3.18 10.14 9.66
N VAL A 53 3.23 8.84 9.97
CA VAL A 53 3.19 8.32 11.34
C VAL A 53 4.41 8.82 12.11
N VAL A 54 5.61 8.70 11.55
CA VAL A 54 6.86 9.19 12.18
C VAL A 54 6.86 10.71 12.39
N LYS A 55 6.25 11.47 11.47
CA LYS A 55 6.12 12.94 11.61
C LYS A 55 5.08 13.37 12.65
N ASN A 56 4.23 12.46 13.14
CA ASN A 56 3.29 12.82 14.20
C ASN A 56 4.04 12.97 15.54
N PRO A 57 3.89 14.11 16.25
CA PRO A 57 4.64 14.38 17.48
C PRO A 57 4.40 13.33 18.56
N LYS A 58 3.15 12.84 18.70
CA LYS A 58 2.79 11.76 19.65
C LYS A 58 3.52 10.45 19.40
N VAL A 59 3.77 10.11 18.14
CA VAL A 59 4.46 8.87 17.77
C VAL A 59 5.96 9.04 17.95
N ARG A 60 6.48 10.22 17.60
CA ARG A 60 7.89 10.56 17.82
C ARG A 60 8.27 10.53 19.30
N GLU A 61 7.37 10.98 20.17
CA GLU A 61 7.52 10.90 21.63
C GLU A 61 7.53 9.45 22.14
N PHE A 62 6.67 8.57 21.59
CA PHE A 62 6.67 7.13 21.90
C PHE A 62 7.98 6.42 21.52
N PHE A 63 8.59 6.76 20.38
CA PHE A 63 9.86 6.17 19.94
C PHE A 63 11.10 6.78 20.61
N ASN A 64 10.97 7.94 21.25
CA ASN A 64 12.05 8.65 21.93
C ASN A 64 11.99 8.50 23.46
N SER A 65 11.16 7.57 23.94
CA SER A 65 11.06 7.08 25.32
C SER A 65 11.73 5.72 25.44
#